data_AF-A0A0F9DBX0-F1
#
_entry.id   AF-A0A0F9DBX0-F1
#
_cell.length_a   1.000
_cell.length_b   1.000
_cell.length_c   1.000
_cell.angle_alpha   90.00
_cell.angle_beta   90.00
_cell.angle_gamma   90.00
#
_symmetry.space_group_name_H-M   'P 1'
#
loop_
_entity.id
_entity.type
_entity.pdbx_description
1 polymer ?
#
loop_
_entity_poly.entity_id
_entity_poly.type
_entity_poly.pdbx_seq_one_letter_code
_entity_poly.pdbx_strand_id
1 'polypeptide(L)'
;MDSNMGNMTREEVVEFFDAVTADLGVDIALEFTPTAPSIYLTGGQLENQPKILFCTNDLEGYKWQVKERVLHEIAHHYEEGKRCHGPNFYGPYAQLVARYLGKIELSLPGVTLAHQTTPARRDNP
;
A
#
# COMPACT_ATOMS: atom_id res chain seq x y z
N MET A 1 20.67 23.95 6.52
CA MET A 1 20.30 22.54 6.25
C MET A 1 19.00 22.37 6.98
N ASP A 2 17.89 22.68 6.31
CA ASP A 2 16.64 22.93 7.03
C ASP A 2 15.45 22.35 6.28
N SER A 3 14.64 21.66 7.09
CA SER A 3 13.28 21.19 6.83
C SER A 3 13.14 19.84 6.10
N ASN A 4 13.30 18.76 6.86
CA ASN A 4 12.54 17.54 6.64
C ASN A 4 11.05 17.89 6.87
N MET A 5 10.34 18.30 5.82
CA MET A 5 8.89 18.60 5.82
C MET A 5 8.05 17.31 5.93
N GLY A 6 8.41 16.42 6.86
CA GLY A 6 7.67 15.21 7.14
C GLY A 6 7.78 14.14 6.06
N ASN A 7 8.98 13.81 5.57
CA ASN A 7 9.19 12.60 4.78
C ASN A 7 9.01 11.35 5.65
N MET A 8 8.66 10.21 5.04
CA MET A 8 8.53 8.96 5.79
C MET A 8 9.90 8.37 6.14
N THR A 9 10.06 7.87 7.37
CA THR A 9 11.21 7.05 7.74
C THR A 9 11.07 5.62 7.21
N ARG A 10 12.15 4.82 7.26
CA ARG A 10 12.08 3.40 6.88
C ARG A 10 11.10 2.64 7.76
N GLU A 11 11.08 2.96 9.06
CA GLU A 11 10.20 2.36 10.05
C GLU A 11 8.73 2.68 9.72
N GLU A 12 8.40 3.94 9.40
CA GLU A 12 7.04 4.31 8.96
C GLU A 12 6.63 3.58 7.67
N VAL A 13 7.57 3.32 6.76
CA VAL A 13 7.32 2.54 5.54
C VAL A 13 7.03 1.07 5.87
N VAL A 14 7.82 0.46 6.76
CA VAL A 14 7.62 -0.92 7.23
C VAL A 14 6.26 -1.05 7.92
N GLU A 15 5.94 -0.14 8.86
CA GLU A 15 4.65 -0.14 9.55
C GLU A 15 3.47 -0.02 8.58
N PHE A 16 3.57 0.87 7.59
CA PHE A 16 2.53 1.00 6.57
C PHE A 16 2.43 -0.25 5.69
N PHE A 17 3.55 -0.81 5.27
CA PHE A 17 3.61 -2.03 4.47
C PHE A 17 2.97 -3.20 5.21
N ASP A 18 3.37 -3.46 6.45
CA ASP A 18 2.86 -4.55 7.29
C ASP A 18 1.36 -4.42 7.54
N ALA A 19 0.87 -3.20 7.80
CA ALA A 19 -0.55 -2.96 7.98
C ALA A 19 -1.36 -3.28 6.71
N VAL A 20 -0.85 -2.89 5.53
CA VAL A 20 -1.51 -3.15 4.25
C VAL A 20 -1.48 -4.64 3.91
N THR A 21 -0.33 -5.30 4.01
CA THR A 21 -0.21 -6.72 3.65
C THR A 21 -1.00 -7.62 4.60
N ALA A 22 -1.01 -7.32 5.91
CA ALA A 22 -1.84 -8.02 6.89
C ALA A 22 -3.34 -7.85 6.61
N ASP A 23 -3.79 -6.62 6.28
CA ASP A 23 -5.19 -6.33 5.96
C ASP A 23 -5.64 -7.00 4.64
N LEU A 24 -4.74 -7.16 3.68
CA LEU A 24 -4.98 -7.88 2.43
C LEU A 24 -4.84 -9.41 2.56
N GLY A 25 -4.20 -9.90 3.63
CA GLY A 25 -3.90 -11.32 3.81
C GLY A 25 -2.89 -11.88 2.80
N VAL A 26 -1.94 -11.04 2.36
CA VAL A 26 -0.89 -11.44 1.39
C VAL A 26 0.45 -11.64 2.07
N ASP A 27 1.22 -12.61 1.59
CA ASP A 27 2.55 -12.95 2.11
C ASP A 27 3.63 -12.42 1.15
N ILE A 28 4.10 -11.19 1.43
CA ILE A 28 5.10 -10.47 0.64
C ILE A 28 6.15 -9.93 1.61
N ALA A 29 7.44 -10.01 1.27
CA ALA A 29 8.52 -9.39 2.03
C ALA A 29 8.85 -7.97 1.53
N LEU A 30 9.39 -7.12 2.40
CA LEU A 30 9.90 -5.79 2.05
C LEU A 30 11.40 -5.72 2.34
N GLU A 31 12.20 -5.28 1.37
CA GLU A 31 13.64 -5.01 1.52
C GLU A 31 13.97 -3.62 0.98
N PHE A 32 14.90 -2.91 1.60
CA PHE A 32 15.37 -1.61 1.12
C PHE A 32 16.63 -1.75 0.27
N THR A 33 16.69 -1.01 -0.84
CA THR A 33 17.83 -1.02 -1.78
C THR A 33 18.19 0.40 -2.21
N PRO A 34 19.48 0.72 -2.48
CA PRO A 34 19.85 1.99 -3.11
C PRO A 34 19.52 2.02 -4.62
N THR A 35 19.22 0.88 -5.23
CA THR A 35 18.98 0.77 -6.67
C THR A 35 17.58 1.23 -7.04
N ALA A 36 17.47 2.07 -8.07
CA ALA A 36 16.19 2.46 -8.65
C ALA A 36 15.86 1.59 -9.89
N PRO A 37 14.57 1.40 -10.23
CA PRO A 37 13.40 1.81 -9.44
C PRO A 37 13.11 0.86 -8.28
N SER A 38 12.20 1.27 -7.38
CA SER A 38 11.47 0.29 -6.56
C SER A 38 10.82 -0.77 -7.45
N ILE A 39 10.80 -2.03 -7.00
CA ILE A 39 10.35 -3.14 -7.83
C ILE A 39 9.81 -4.31 -6.98
N TYR A 40 8.62 -4.80 -7.31
CA TYR A 40 8.12 -6.09 -6.84
C TYR A 40 8.87 -7.25 -7.52
N LEU A 41 8.99 -8.41 -6.89
CA LEU A 41 9.64 -9.59 -7.46
C LEU A 41 8.77 -10.79 -7.14
N THR A 42 8.15 -11.36 -8.18
CA THR A 42 7.53 -12.69 -8.11
C THR A 42 8.63 -13.69 -7.82
N GLY A 43 8.58 -14.29 -6.63
CA GLY A 43 9.46 -15.39 -6.23
C GLY A 43 9.80 -16.31 -7.40
N GLY A 44 11.09 -16.54 -7.64
CA GLY A 44 11.51 -17.43 -8.72
C GLY A 44 11.10 -18.89 -8.46
N GLN A 45 11.28 -19.76 -9.47
CA GLN A 45 11.00 -21.21 -9.40
C GLN A 45 11.79 -21.97 -8.30
N LEU A 46 12.68 -21.29 -7.58
CA LEU A 46 13.43 -21.80 -6.44
C LEU A 46 13.16 -20.87 -5.24
N GLU A 47 12.12 -21.23 -4.49
CA GLU A 47 11.94 -21.01 -3.04
C GLU A 47 11.99 -19.60 -2.44
N ASN A 48 11.97 -18.53 -3.22
CA ASN A 48 11.88 -17.20 -2.63
C ASN A 48 10.42 -16.74 -2.54
N GLN A 49 9.97 -16.40 -1.34
CA GLN A 49 8.76 -15.62 -1.10
C GLN A 49 8.74 -14.38 -2.01
N PRO A 50 7.57 -13.96 -2.54
CA PRO A 50 7.47 -12.70 -3.26
C PRO A 50 7.97 -11.53 -2.40
N LYS A 51 8.65 -10.56 -3.01
CA LYS A 51 9.20 -9.43 -2.25
C LYS A 51 9.14 -8.11 -3.02
N ILE A 52 9.20 -7.00 -2.29
CA ILE A 52 9.38 -5.66 -2.84
C ILE A 52 10.77 -5.19 -2.47
N LEU A 53 11.55 -4.78 -3.47
CA LEU A 53 12.78 -4.01 -3.26
C LEU A 53 12.41 -2.52 -3.34
N PHE A 54 12.38 -1.83 -2.21
CA PHE A 54 12.03 -0.42 -2.11
C PHE A 54 13.28 0.45 -2.20
N CYS A 55 13.31 1.33 -3.20
CA CYS A 55 14.42 2.26 -3.43
C CYS A 55 14.48 3.30 -2.31
N THR A 56 15.64 3.45 -1.67
CA THR A 56 15.80 4.41 -0.57
C THR A 56 15.64 5.86 -1.00
N ASN A 57 15.81 6.16 -2.29
CA ASN A 57 15.61 7.51 -2.83
C ASN A 57 14.12 7.88 -2.87
N ASP A 58 13.20 6.90 -2.91
CA ASP A 58 11.76 7.19 -2.84
C ASP A 58 11.38 7.80 -1.47
N LEU A 59 12.17 7.59 -0.41
CA LEU A 59 11.97 8.20 0.92
C LEU A 59 12.16 9.72 0.92
N GLU A 60 12.75 10.30 -0.13
CA GLU A 60 12.91 11.74 -0.26
C GLU A 60 11.60 12.44 -0.68
N GLY A 61 10.59 11.67 -1.11
CA GLY A 61 9.27 12.18 -1.48
C GLY A 61 8.37 12.51 -0.29
N TYR A 62 7.26 13.20 -0.57
CA TYR A 62 6.20 13.45 0.41
C TYR A 62 5.60 12.14 0.91
N LYS A 63 5.11 12.07 2.17
CA LYS A 63 4.55 10.81 2.75
C LYS A 63 3.56 10.10 1.83
N TRP A 64 2.67 10.85 1.17
CA TRP A 64 1.68 10.26 0.28
C TRP A 64 2.32 9.61 -0.95
N GLN A 65 3.42 10.15 -1.48
CA GLN A 65 4.17 9.57 -2.61
C GLN A 65 4.88 8.29 -2.18
N VAL A 66 5.48 8.29 -0.99
CA VAL A 66 6.14 7.10 -0.45
C VAL A 66 5.13 5.97 -0.28
N LYS A 67 3.96 6.26 0.31
CA LYS A 67 2.86 5.28 0.43
C LYS A 67 2.33 4.83 -0.92
N GLU A 68 2.13 5.76 -1.86
CA GLU A 68 1.65 5.44 -3.22
C GLU A 68 2.62 4.50 -3.93
N ARG A 69 3.93 4.70 -3.77
CA ARG A 69 4.96 3.79 -4.28
C ARG A 69 4.85 2.39 -3.65
N VAL A 70 4.66 2.28 -2.34
CA VAL A 70 4.44 0.98 -1.69
C VAL A 70 3.21 0.27 -2.26
N LEU A 71 2.09 0.99 -2.40
CA LEU A 71 0.85 0.44 -2.96
C LEU A 71 0.99 0.05 -4.44
N HIS A 72 1.77 0.80 -5.21
CA HIS A 72 2.11 0.49 -6.59
C HIS A 72 2.81 -0.88 -6.69
N GLU A 73 3.84 -1.09 -5.87
CA GLU A 73 4.56 -2.36 -5.88
C GLU A 73 3.72 -3.53 -5.35
N ILE A 74 2.83 -3.29 -4.36
CA ILE A 74 1.86 -4.29 -3.91
C ILE A 74 0.87 -4.65 -5.03
N ALA A 75 0.45 -3.69 -5.86
CA ALA A 75 -0.49 -3.96 -6.96
C ALA A 75 0.07 -4.98 -7.98
N HIS A 76 1.39 -4.99 -8.20
CA HIS A 76 2.05 -6.00 -9.04
C HIS A 76 1.90 -7.43 -8.51
N HIS A 77 1.58 -7.63 -7.22
CA HIS A 77 1.27 -8.96 -6.68
C HIS A 77 0.07 -9.63 -7.37
N TYR A 78 -0.89 -8.82 -7.82
CA TYR A 78 -2.12 -9.29 -8.46
C TYR A 78 -2.03 -9.37 -9.98
N GLU A 79 -0.90 -8.96 -10.57
CA GLU A 79 -0.69 -9.11 -12.01
C GLU A 79 -0.49 -10.58 -12.38
N GLU A 80 -1.37 -11.10 -13.22
CA GLU A 80 -1.18 -12.40 -13.86
C GLU A 80 -0.44 -12.24 -15.20
N GLY A 81 0.65 -12.99 -15.37
CA GLY A 81 1.36 -13.09 -16.64
C GLY A 81 2.51 -12.08 -16.81
N LYS A 82 2.44 -11.23 -17.84
CA LYS A 82 3.51 -10.26 -18.11
C LYS A 82 3.36 -9.07 -17.18
N ARG A 83 4.48 -8.65 -16.59
CA ARG A 83 4.57 -7.43 -15.77
C ARG A 83 4.39 -6.22 -16.66
N CYS A 84 3.16 -5.75 -16.76
CA CYS A 84 2.78 -4.57 -17.49
C CYS A 84 1.54 -3.96 -16.84
N HIS A 85 1.51 -2.62 -16.75
CA HIS A 85 0.37 -1.87 -16.22
C HIS A 85 -0.85 -2.03 -17.13
N GLY A 86 -1.49 -3.18 -17.09
CA GLY A 86 -2.71 -3.52 -17.80
C GLY A 86 -3.93 -3.49 -16.87
N PRO A 87 -5.08 -4.01 -17.32
CA PRO A 87 -6.29 -4.05 -16.51
C PRO A 87 -6.12 -4.78 -15.16
N ASN A 88 -5.32 -5.86 -15.16
CA ASN A 88 -5.02 -6.65 -13.96
C ASN A 88 -4.13 -5.91 -12.94
N PHE A 89 -3.47 -4.83 -13.35
CA PHE A 89 -2.74 -3.92 -12.47
C PHE A 89 -3.62 -2.76 -12.01
N TYR A 90 -4.24 -2.04 -12.96
CA TYR A 90 -4.94 -0.79 -12.65
C TYR A 90 -6.14 -0.99 -11.75
N GLY A 91 -6.85 -2.11 -11.85
CA GLY A 91 -7.97 -2.44 -10.96
C GLY A 91 -7.52 -2.51 -9.49
N PRO A 92 -6.62 -3.45 -9.13
CA PRO A 92 -6.05 -3.54 -7.79
C PRO A 92 -5.38 -2.25 -7.32
N TYR A 93 -4.55 -1.63 -8.16
CA TYR A 93 -3.87 -0.37 -7.83
C TYR A 93 -4.86 0.75 -7.44
N ALA A 94 -5.90 0.97 -8.25
CA ALA A 94 -6.91 2.00 -7.95
C ALA A 94 -7.65 1.71 -6.63
N GLN A 95 -7.97 0.45 -6.36
CA GLN A 95 -8.60 0.04 -5.09
C GLN A 95 -7.68 0.29 -3.89
N LEU A 96 -6.40 -0.05 -4.00
CA LEU A 96 -5.39 0.18 -2.96
C LEU A 96 -5.24 1.67 -2.67
N VAL A 97 -5.04 2.49 -3.71
CA VAL A 97 -4.92 3.95 -3.56
C VAL A 97 -6.19 4.53 -2.95
N ALA A 98 -7.38 4.15 -3.42
CA ALA A 98 -8.63 4.64 -2.87
C ALA A 98 -8.83 4.24 -1.39
N ARG A 99 -8.44 3.01 -1.00
CA ARG A 99 -8.60 2.50 0.36
C ARG A 99 -7.64 3.14 1.36
N TYR A 100 -6.37 3.29 1.00
CA TYR A 100 -5.31 3.68 1.94
C TYR A 100 -4.87 5.14 1.82
N LEU A 101 -5.09 5.78 0.67
CA LEU A 101 -4.75 7.19 0.43
C LEU A 101 -5.99 8.04 0.12
N GLY A 102 -7.07 7.43 -0.34
CA GLY A 102 -8.34 8.10 -0.57
C GLY A 102 -8.98 8.50 0.75
N LYS A 103 -8.91 9.79 1.08
CA LYS A 103 -9.92 10.45 1.91
C LYS A 103 -10.63 11.51 1.07
N ILE A 104 -11.92 11.30 0.85
CA ILE A 104 -12.85 12.43 0.74
C ILE A 104 -13.76 12.35 1.96
N GLU A 105 -13.26 12.74 3.13
CA GLU A 105 -14.17 13.34 4.13
C GLU A 105 -14.44 14.77 3.64
N LEU A 106 -15.37 14.89 2.70
CA LEU A 106 -16.05 16.16 2.49
C LEU A 106 -16.90 16.40 3.73
N SER A 107 -16.31 17.06 4.73
CA SER A 107 -17.10 17.89 5.65
C SER A 107 -17.68 19.05 4.84
N LEU A 108 -18.66 18.77 4.00
CA LEU A 108 -19.60 19.81 3.57
C LEU A 108 -20.50 20.08 4.77
N PRO A 109 -20.64 21.35 5.23
CA PRO A 109 -21.61 21.68 6.25
C PRO A 109 -23.00 21.28 5.75
N GLY A 110 -23.58 20.23 6.35
CA GLY A 110 -24.96 19.81 6.10
C GLY A 110 -25.19 18.39 5.56
N VAL A 111 -24.18 17.54 5.38
CA VAL A 111 -24.41 16.14 4.96
C VAL A 111 -23.85 15.15 5.96
N THR A 112 -24.73 14.57 6.77
CA THR A 112 -24.42 13.44 7.65
C THR A 112 -24.52 12.14 6.86
N LEU A 113 -23.39 11.56 6.48
CA LEU A 113 -23.36 10.17 6.01
C LEU A 113 -23.45 9.25 7.22
N ALA A 114 -24.62 8.64 7.41
CA ALA A 114 -24.86 7.67 8.46
C ALA A 114 -23.84 6.52 8.33
N HIS A 115 -22.89 6.45 9.26
CA HIS A 115 -22.18 5.21 9.53
C HIS A 115 -23.22 4.18 9.98
N GLN A 116 -23.44 3.15 9.16
CA GLN A 116 -24.20 1.99 9.56
C GLN A 116 -23.48 1.34 10.74
N THR A 117 -24.05 1.53 11.92
CA THR A 117 -23.69 0.78 13.12
C THR A 117 -23.87 -0.70 12.85
N THR A 118 -22.81 -1.47 13.05
CA THR A 118 -22.82 -2.93 13.15
C THR A 118 -23.95 -3.37 14.09
N PRO A 119 -24.85 -4.29 13.70
CA PRO A 119 -25.85 -4.80 14.63
C PRO A 119 -25.15 -5.62 15.72
N ALA A 120 -25.53 -5.36 16.97
CA ALA A 120 -25.07 -6.11 18.13
C ALA A 120 -25.30 -7.62 17.94
N ARG A 121 -24.28 -8.43 18.22
CA ARG A 121 -24.41 -9.89 18.36
C ARG A 121 -25.48 -10.17 19.40
N ARG A 122 -26.45 -11.02 19.04
CA ARG A 122 -27.36 -11.64 20.01
C ARG A 122 -26.55 -12.64 20.82
N ASP A 123 -26.36 -12.33 22.10
CA ASP A 123 -26.10 -13.36 23.09
C ASP A 123 -27.45 -14.01 23.45
N ASN A 124 -27.54 -15.33 23.32
CA ASN A 124 -28.45 -16.23 24.03
C ASN A 124 -27.86 -17.64 23.90
N PRO A 125 -27.87 -18.44 24.97
CA PRO A 125 -29.11 -18.99 25.50
C PRO A 125 -29.59 -18.39 26.83
#